data_AF-A0A7V9Q7E3-F1
#
_entry.id   AF-A0A7V9Q7E3-F1
#
_cell.length_a   1.000
_cell.length_b   1.000
_cell.length_c   1.000
_cell.angle_alpha   90.00
_cell.angle_beta   90.00
_cell.angle_gamma   90.00
#
_symmetry.space_group_name_H-M   'P 1'
#
loop_
_entity.id
_entity.type
_entity.pdbx_description
1 polymer ?
#
loop_
_entity_poly.entity_id
_entity_poly.type
_entity_poly.pdbx_seq_one_letter_code
_entity_poly.pdbx_strand_id
1 'polypeptide(L)'
;GVGRAISGRIVELFERGTFDAWEKLVVETPETVLDLLGVEGVGIKTAATFHQQFKIASLDDLRKFVEGGGLEMVDGIGEKTAEKINTSLRRMI
;
A
#
# COMPACT_ATOMS: atom_id res chain seq x y z
N GLY A 1 -4.21 26.86 9.98
CA GLY A 1 -5.33 26.67 10.92
C GLY A 1 -6.32 25.65 10.38
N VAL A 2 -7.37 25.32 11.14
CA VAL A 2 -8.46 24.39 10.72
C VAL A 2 -9.44 25.12 9.80
N GLY A 3 -9.53 24.68 8.54
CA GLY A 3 -10.48 25.23 7.55
C GLY A 3 -11.76 24.40 7.43
N ARG A 4 -12.74 24.92 6.66
CA ARG A 4 -14.08 24.32 6.50
C ARG A 4 -14.07 22.83 6.14
N ALA A 5 -13.13 22.40 5.29
CA ALA A 5 -13.03 21.00 4.89
C ALA A 5 -12.65 20.08 6.07
N ILE A 6 -11.75 20.52 6.95
CA ILE A 6 -11.33 19.74 8.12
C ILE A 6 -12.43 19.79 9.18
N SER A 7 -13.04 20.96 9.44
CA SER A 7 -14.13 21.06 10.41
C SER A 7 -15.35 20.21 10.03
N GLY A 8 -15.70 20.16 8.74
CA GLY A 8 -16.78 19.29 8.25
C GLY A 8 -16.52 17.82 8.51
N ARG A 9 -15.31 17.33 8.20
CA ARG A 9 -14.90 15.94 8.49
C ARG A 9 -14.92 15.60 9.97
N ILE A 10 -14.56 16.56 10.84
CA ILE A 10 -14.64 16.37 12.29
C ILE A 10 -16.10 16.17 12.73
N VAL A 11 -17.03 17.00 12.22
CA VAL A 11 -18.46 16.86 12.53
C VAL A 11 -19.00 15.50 12.06
N GLU A 12 -18.73 15.12 10.80
CA GLU A 12 -19.13 13.81 10.27
C GLU A 12 -18.59 12.66 11.10
N LEU A 13 -17.31 12.75 11.53
CA LEU A 13 -16.68 11.75 12.38
C LEU A 13 -17.37 11.63 13.74
N PHE A 14 -17.80 12.73 14.35
CA PHE A 14 -18.57 12.70 15.61
C PHE A 14 -19.98 12.14 15.44
N GLU A 15 -20.65 12.44 14.33
CA GLU A 15 -22.04 12.04 14.09
C GLU A 15 -22.19 10.59 13.61
N ARG A 16 -21.30 10.15 12.72
CA ARG A 16 -21.37 8.84 12.04
C ARG A 16 -20.28 7.86 12.46
N GLY A 17 -19.22 8.33 13.11
CA GLY A 17 -18.00 7.55 13.35
C GLY A 17 -17.07 7.44 12.14
N THR A 18 -17.38 8.13 11.03
CA THR A 18 -16.63 8.09 9.75
C THR A 18 -16.96 9.34 8.90
N PHE A 19 -16.27 9.52 7.78
CA PHE A 19 -16.52 10.60 6.82
C PHE A 19 -16.33 10.11 5.37
N ASP A 20 -17.01 10.74 4.41
CA ASP A 20 -17.09 10.20 3.03
C ASP A 20 -15.74 10.05 2.33
N ALA A 21 -14.83 10.99 2.58
CA ALA A 21 -13.48 10.92 2.03
C ALA A 21 -12.68 9.74 2.60
N TRP A 22 -12.94 9.32 3.85
CA TRP A 22 -12.32 8.14 4.43
C TRP A 22 -12.87 6.86 3.79
N GLU A 23 -14.19 6.74 3.69
CA GLU A 23 -14.84 5.56 3.11
C GLU A 23 -14.37 5.32 1.67
N LYS A 24 -14.26 6.38 0.86
CA LYS A 24 -13.73 6.28 -0.51
C LYS A 24 -12.27 5.81 -0.53
N LEU A 25 -11.42 6.38 0.32
CA LEU A 25 -10.00 6.05 0.35
C LEU A 25 -9.75 4.60 0.79
N VAL A 26 -10.49 4.09 1.78
CA VAL A 26 -10.35 2.70 2.25
C VAL A 26 -10.76 1.70 1.17
N VAL A 27 -11.75 2.05 0.33
CA VAL A 27 -12.14 1.23 -0.83
C VAL A 27 -11.08 1.27 -1.93
N GLU A 28 -10.53 2.45 -2.23
CA GLU A 28 -9.53 2.64 -3.28
C GLU A 28 -8.15 2.08 -2.91
N THR A 29 -7.80 2.09 -1.63
CA THR A 29 -6.53 1.56 -1.10
C THR A 29 -6.81 0.85 0.21
N PRO A 30 -7.08 -0.47 0.16
CA PRO A 30 -7.28 -1.28 1.35
C PRO A 30 -6.12 -1.15 2.33
N GLU A 31 -6.38 -1.25 3.63
CA GLU A 31 -5.33 -1.19 4.66
C GLU A 31 -4.24 -2.24 4.45
N THR A 32 -4.58 -3.39 3.87
CA THR A 32 -3.64 -4.45 3.51
C THR A 32 -2.61 -4.04 2.44
N VAL A 33 -2.88 -2.98 1.67
CA VAL A 33 -1.88 -2.36 0.77
C VAL A 33 -0.87 -1.53 1.56
N LEU A 34 -1.27 -0.95 2.69
CA LEU A 34 -0.36 -0.22 3.56
C LEU A 34 0.62 -1.16 4.27
N ASP A 35 0.24 -2.41 4.52
CA ASP A 35 1.15 -3.44 5.06
C ASP A 35 2.38 -3.65 4.18
N LEU A 36 2.27 -3.41 2.86
CA LEU A 36 3.39 -3.51 1.93
C LEU A 36 4.51 -2.51 2.27
N LEU A 37 4.20 -1.39 2.92
CA LEU A 37 5.18 -0.39 3.37
C LEU A 37 6.09 -0.92 4.49
N GLY A 38 5.71 -2.02 5.14
CA GLY A 38 6.57 -2.73 6.09
C GLY A 38 7.70 -3.53 5.43
N VAL A 39 7.66 -3.71 4.11
CA VAL A 39 8.66 -4.47 3.36
C VAL A 39 9.83 -3.57 2.98
N GLU A 40 11.05 -3.95 3.38
CA GLU A 40 12.24 -3.18 3.00
C GLU A 40 12.38 -3.11 1.47
N GLY A 41 12.56 -1.90 0.94
CA GLY A 41 12.63 -1.66 -0.50
C GLY A 41 11.27 -1.32 -1.14
N VAL A 42 10.17 -1.38 -0.38
CA VAL A 42 8.83 -0.95 -0.83
C VAL A 42 8.50 0.40 -0.22
N GLY A 43 8.56 1.46 -1.03
CA GLY A 43 8.08 2.79 -0.68
C GLY A 43 6.65 3.04 -1.19
N ILE A 44 6.08 4.19 -0.84
CA ILE A 44 4.69 4.55 -1.21
C ILE A 44 4.41 4.48 -2.72
N LYS A 45 5.38 4.85 -3.56
CA LYS A 45 5.25 4.76 -5.01
C LYS A 45 5.23 3.31 -5.49
N THR A 46 6.12 2.48 -4.96
CA THR A 46 6.21 1.06 -5.30
C THR A 46 4.96 0.31 -4.84
N ALA A 47 4.48 0.57 -3.62
CA ALA A 47 3.23 0.00 -3.12
C ALA A 47 2.03 0.40 -4.01
N ALA A 48 1.97 1.67 -4.42
CA ALA A 48 0.94 2.13 -5.36
C ALA A 48 1.04 1.42 -6.71
N THR A 49 2.25 1.26 -7.27
CA THR A 49 2.48 0.51 -8.52
C THR A 49 2.02 -0.95 -8.39
N PHE A 50 2.42 -1.63 -7.32
CA PHE A 50 2.00 -3.00 -7.01
C PHE A 50 0.47 -3.13 -6.96
N HIS A 51 -0.21 -2.22 -6.28
CA HIS A 51 -1.66 -2.27 -6.18
C HIS A 51 -2.36 -1.92 -7.50
N GLN A 52 -1.97 -0.82 -8.13
CA GLN A 52 -2.69 -0.29 -9.28
C GLN A 52 -2.47 -1.12 -10.54
N GLN A 53 -1.21 -1.51 -10.81
CA GLN A 53 -0.82 -2.20 -12.04
C GLN A 53 -0.87 -3.72 -11.89
N PHE A 54 -0.39 -4.24 -10.76
CA PHE A 54 -0.24 -5.69 -10.55
C PHE A 54 -1.34 -6.29 -9.65
N LYS A 55 -2.29 -5.47 -9.19
CA LYS A 55 -3.44 -5.89 -8.36
C LYS A 55 -3.03 -6.61 -7.07
N ILE A 56 -1.85 -6.30 -6.56
CA ILE A 56 -1.35 -6.80 -5.28
C ILE A 56 -2.08 -6.05 -4.17
N ALA A 57 -2.83 -6.78 -3.35
CA ALA A 57 -3.61 -6.21 -2.27
C ALA A 57 -3.13 -6.66 -0.89
N SER A 58 -2.15 -7.58 -0.80
CA SER A 58 -1.68 -8.14 0.45
C SER A 58 -0.21 -8.56 0.39
N LEU A 59 0.40 -8.82 1.55
CA LEU A 59 1.75 -9.40 1.65
C LEU A 59 1.85 -10.78 0.98
N ASP A 60 0.78 -11.57 1.03
CA ASP A 60 0.73 -12.88 0.39
C ASP A 60 0.70 -12.78 -1.13
N ASP A 61 -0.03 -11.81 -1.68
CA ASP A 61 -0.01 -11.52 -3.12
C ASP A 61 1.37 -11.07 -3.56
N LEU A 62 2.00 -10.18 -2.77
CA LEU A 62 3.36 -9.72 -3.05
C LEU A 62 4.35 -10.88 -3.03
N ARG A 63 4.22 -11.82 -2.09
CA ARG A 63 5.09 -13.01 -2.03
C ARG A 63 4.96 -13.85 -3.31
N LYS A 64 3.74 -14.20 -3.70
CA LYS A 64 3.48 -14.97 -4.94
C LYS A 64 4.00 -14.25 -6.18
N PHE A 65 3.80 -12.93 -6.23
CA PHE A 65 4.29 -12.11 -7.33
C PHE A 65 5.81 -12.15 -7.43
N VAL A 66 6.51 -12.04 -6.30
CA VAL A 66 7.97 -12.08 -6.23
C VAL A 66 8.51 -13.48 -6.56
N GLU A 67 7.90 -14.54 -6.03
CA GLU A 67 8.26 -15.94 -6.33
C GLU A 67 8.08 -16.28 -7.82
N GLY A 68 7.10 -15.68 -8.48
CA GLY A 68 6.88 -15.79 -9.92
C GLY A 68 7.82 -14.95 -10.79
N GLY A 69 8.82 -14.28 -10.22
CA GLY A 69 9.74 -13.40 -10.95
C GLY A 69 9.16 -12.02 -11.30
N GLY A 70 8.01 -11.65 -10.71
CA GLY A 70 7.26 -10.47 -11.10
C GLY A 70 7.98 -9.13 -10.92
N LEU A 71 8.98 -9.05 -10.03
CA LEU A 71 9.75 -7.83 -9.81
C LEU A 71 10.51 -7.35 -11.05
N GLU A 72 10.85 -8.24 -11.98
CA GLU A 72 11.51 -7.88 -13.24
C GLU A 72 10.61 -7.03 -14.16
N MET A 73 9.29 -7.11 -13.96
CA MET A 73 8.29 -6.36 -14.74
C MET A 73 8.02 -4.96 -14.17
N VAL A 74 8.66 -4.59 -13.05
CA VAL A 74 8.32 -3.37 -12.30
C VAL A 74 9.35 -2.29 -12.57
N ASP A 75 8.95 -1.27 -13.30
CA ASP A 75 9.79 -0.12 -13.60
C ASP A 75 10.36 0.53 -12.33
N GLY A 76 11.68 0.76 -12.31
CA GLY A 76 12.39 1.39 -11.21
C GLY A 76 12.83 0.45 -10.08
N ILE A 77 12.53 -0.84 -10.15
CA ILE A 77 13.10 -1.85 -9.25
C ILE A 77 14.38 -2.41 -9.90
N GLY A 78 15.53 -1.98 -9.38
CA GLY A 78 16.83 -2.60 -9.71
C GLY A 78 17.13 -3.81 -8.84
N GLU A 79 18.14 -4.59 -9.23
CA GLU A 79 18.58 -5.83 -8.58
C GLU A 79 18.74 -5.71 -7.05
N LYS A 80 19.43 -4.67 -6.57
CA LYS A 80 19.62 -4.43 -5.13
C LYS A 80 18.31 -4.21 -4.38
N THR A 81 17.35 -3.54 -5.00
CA THR A 81 16.03 -3.29 -4.40
C THR A 81 15.21 -4.58 -4.41
N ALA A 82 15.26 -5.34 -5.51
CA ALA A 82 14.61 -6.65 -5.59
C ALA A 82 15.13 -7.63 -4.54
N GLU A 83 16.45 -7.65 -4.30
CA GLU A 83 17.06 -8.47 -3.26
C GLU A 83 16.62 -8.08 -1.84
N LYS A 84 16.52 -6.77 -1.55
CA LYS A 84 15.97 -6.25 -0.29
C LYS A 84 14.52 -6.70 -0.06
N ILE A 85 13.67 -6.54 -1.08
CA ILE A 85 12.27 -6.95 -1.03
C ILE A 85 12.18 -8.46 -0.73
N ASN A 86 12.92 -9.27 -1.50
CA ASN A 86 12.98 -10.72 -1.31
C ASN A 86 13.46 -11.13 0.08
N THR A 87 14.48 -10.45 0.60
CA THR A 87 15.05 -10.74 1.92
C THR A 87 14.07 -10.33 3.03
N SER A 88 13.44 -9.17 2.90
CA SER A 88 12.45 -8.68 3.85
C SER A 88 11.25 -9.64 3.94
N LEU A 89 10.68 -10.06 2.81
CA LEU A 89 9.55 -10.98 2.79
C LEU A 89 9.88 -12.33 3.42
N ARG A 90 11.10 -12.84 3.24
CA ARG A 90 11.57 -14.08 3.87
C ARG A 90 11.73 -13.98 5.39
N ARG A 91 11.99 -12.79 5.93
CA ARG A 91 12.17 -12.55 7.38
C ARG A 91 10.87 -12.34 8.14
N MET A 92 9.78 -12.04 7.44
CA MET A 92 8.46 -11.83 8.03
C MET A 92 7.70 -13.15 8.27
N ILE A 93 8.42 -14.29 8.22
CA ILE A 93 7.94 -15.66 8.45
C ILE A 93 8.53 -16.17 9.76
#